data_AF-D0N1Q8-F1
#
_entry.id   AF-D0N1Q8-F1
#
_cell.length_a   1.000
_cell.length_b   1.000
_cell.length_c   1.000
_cell.angle_alpha   90.00
_cell.angle_beta   90.00
_cell.angle_gamma   90.00
#
_symmetry.space_group_name_H-M   'P 1'
#
loop_
_entity.id
_entity.type
_entity.pdbx_description
1 polymer ?
#
loop_
_entity_poly.entity_id
_entity_poly.type
_entity_poly.pdbx_seq_one_letter_code
_entity_poly.pdbx_strand_id
1 'polypeptide(L)'
;MIRGNEDPRHPDRPTHLTLIMTAVSVAVSVVPEGLPMVVTICLSSGTAEMVKKNVLVRKLASVETLGAASVICTDKTGTLTGGKMTAVKLWDDFRNSHDFDGFGAVQ
;
A
#
# COMPACT_ATOMS: atom_id res chain seq x y z
N MET A 1 29.54 -44.21 4.53
CA MET A 1 29.94 -45.29 3.59
C MET A 1 29.51 -44.88 2.18
N ILE A 2 30.20 -43.91 1.56
CA ILE A 2 30.06 -43.53 0.14
C ILE A 2 31.45 -43.76 -0.47
N ARG A 3 31.79 -45.00 -0.83
CA ARG A 3 33.01 -45.29 -1.59
C ARG A 3 32.57 -45.85 -2.94
N GLY A 4 32.97 -45.20 -4.04
CA GLY A 4 32.73 -45.67 -5.41
C GLY A 4 31.80 -44.85 -6.32
N ASN A 5 31.51 -43.57 -6.02
CA ASN A 5 30.66 -42.71 -6.88
C ASN A 5 31.48 -41.78 -7.80
N GLU A 6 32.56 -42.27 -8.38
CA GLU A 6 33.40 -41.50 -9.31
C GLU A 6 32.69 -41.45 -10.68
N ASP A 7 32.33 -40.25 -11.16
CA ASP A 7 31.69 -40.12 -12.48
C ASP A 7 32.72 -40.48 -13.58
N PRO A 8 32.50 -41.54 -14.37
CA PRO A 8 33.45 -41.99 -15.38
C PRO A 8 33.66 -40.96 -16.51
N ARG A 9 32.77 -39.97 -16.64
CA ARG A 9 32.92 -38.88 -17.62
C ARG A 9 33.85 -37.78 -17.13
N HIS A 10 34.03 -37.64 -15.81
CA HIS A 10 34.81 -36.57 -15.19
C HIS A 10 35.51 -37.06 -13.92
N PRO A 11 36.59 -37.85 -14.07
CA PRO A 11 37.26 -38.54 -12.97
C PRO A 11 37.92 -37.58 -11.96
N ASP A 12 38.30 -36.38 -12.39
CA ASP A 12 39.00 -35.40 -11.55
C ASP A 12 38.06 -34.60 -10.63
N ARG A 13 36.73 -34.82 -10.71
CA ARG A 13 35.72 -34.00 -10.01
C ARG A 13 35.05 -34.80 -8.90
N PRO A 14 34.98 -34.27 -7.66
CA PRO A 14 34.20 -34.88 -6.61
C PRO A 14 32.68 -34.85 -6.93
N THR A 15 32.12 -35.99 -7.34
CA THR A 15 30.70 -36.12 -7.77
C THR A 15 29.69 -35.68 -6.71
N HIS A 16 30.02 -35.87 -5.43
CA HIS A 16 29.19 -35.41 -4.32
C HIS A 16 29.09 -33.88 -4.27
N LEU A 17 30.19 -33.16 -4.55
CA LEU A 17 30.18 -31.70 -4.65
C LEU A 17 29.36 -31.26 -5.86
N THR A 18 29.45 -31.94 -7.01
CA THR A 18 28.62 -31.64 -8.18
C THR A 18 27.13 -31.79 -7.87
N LEU A 19 26.73 -32.87 -7.19
CA LEU A 19 25.35 -33.10 -6.79
C LEU A 19 24.84 -32.02 -5.81
N ILE A 20 25.67 -31.66 -4.82
CA ILE A 20 25.34 -30.59 -3.86
C ILE A 20 25.24 -29.24 -4.58
N MET A 21 26.20 -28.89 -5.43
CA MET A 21 26.21 -27.61 -6.16
C MET A 21 25.03 -27.51 -7.12
N THR A 22 24.65 -28.60 -7.77
CA THR A 22 23.46 -28.65 -8.63
C THR A 22 22.19 -28.45 -7.80
N ALA A 23 22.07 -29.14 -6.67
CA ALA A 23 20.92 -28.99 -5.78
C ALA A 23 20.79 -27.56 -5.23
N VAL A 24 21.89 -26.95 -4.78
CA VAL A 24 21.92 -25.56 -4.30
C VAL A 24 21.58 -24.58 -5.42
N SER A 25 22.09 -24.80 -6.64
CA SER A 25 21.82 -23.92 -7.78
C SER A 25 20.33 -23.91 -8.17
N VAL A 26 19.69 -25.09 -8.19
CA VAL A 26 18.25 -25.19 -8.43
C VAL A 26 17.46 -24.54 -7.30
N ALA A 27 17.88 -24.75 -6.04
CA ALA A 27 17.22 -24.14 -4.88
C ALA A 27 17.25 -22.60 -4.94
N VAL A 28 18.41 -21.99 -5.24
CA VAL A 28 18.55 -20.53 -5.36
C VAL A 28 17.76 -19.98 -6.55
N SER A 29 17.71 -20.71 -7.67
CA SER A 29 16.95 -20.27 -8.85
C SER A 29 15.45 -20.15 -8.62
N VAL A 30 14.90 -20.86 -7.62
CA VAL A 30 13.47 -20.83 -7.30
C VAL A 30 13.13 -19.65 -6.37
N VAL A 31 14.10 -19.11 -5.63
CA VAL A 31 13.85 -18.00 -4.70
C VAL A 31 13.75 -16.68 -5.49
N PRO A 32 12.60 -16.00 -5.48
CA PRO A 32 12.42 -14.78 -6.24
C PRO A 32 12.96 -13.56 -5.46
N GLU A 33 14.29 -13.47 -5.35
CA GLU A 33 15.00 -12.40 -4.59
C GLU A 33 14.73 -10.98 -5.13
N GLY A 34 14.30 -10.87 -6.40
CA GLY A 34 13.95 -9.59 -7.02
C GLY A 34 12.52 -9.11 -6.73
N LEU A 35 11.63 -9.98 -6.24
CA LEU A 35 10.21 -9.64 -6.06
C LEU A 35 10.00 -8.52 -5.03
N PRO A 36 10.66 -8.50 -3.86
CA PRO A 36 10.55 -7.39 -2.92
C PRO A 36 10.95 -6.03 -3.52
N MET A 37 11.95 -6.04 -4.43
CA MET A 37 12.42 -4.84 -5.10
C MET A 37 11.38 -4.30 -6.08
N VAL A 38 10.82 -5.17 -6.93
CA VAL A 38 9.81 -4.78 -7.92
C VAL A 38 8.56 -4.22 -7.23
N VAL A 39 8.09 -4.86 -6.16
CA VAL A 39 6.94 -4.37 -5.38
C VAL A 39 7.23 -2.98 -4.82
N THR A 40 8.43 -2.76 -4.27
CA THR A 40 8.83 -1.46 -3.73
C THR A 40 8.83 -0.36 -4.80
N ILE A 41 9.38 -0.65 -5.99
CA ILE A 41 9.41 0.30 -7.11
C ILE A 41 7.99 0.66 -7.55
N CYS A 42 7.13 -0.34 -7.72
CA CYS A 42 5.73 -0.13 -8.12
C CYS A 42 4.98 0.73 -7.10
N LEU A 43 5.07 0.39 -5.80
CA LEU A 43 4.40 1.14 -4.73
C LEU A 43 4.97 2.57 -4.59
N SER A 44 6.28 2.74 -4.76
CA SER A 44 6.94 4.05 -4.73
C SER A 44 6.47 4.93 -5.89
N SER A 45 6.37 4.38 -7.11
CA SER A 45 5.86 5.12 -8.26
C SER A 45 4.39 5.54 -8.06
N GLY A 46 3.55 4.66 -7.53
CA GLY A 46 2.16 4.99 -7.20
C GLY A 46 2.06 6.07 -6.11
N THR A 47 2.90 5.97 -5.08
CA THR A 47 2.99 6.95 -4.00
C THR A 47 3.37 8.34 -4.52
N ALA A 48 4.32 8.42 -5.46
CA ALA A 48 4.75 9.69 -6.06
C ALA A 48 3.59 10.41 -6.78
N GLU A 49 2.72 9.67 -7.46
CA GLU A 49 1.52 10.23 -8.09
C GLU A 49 0.43 10.63 -7.07
N MET A 50 0.32 9.90 -5.95
CA MET A 50 -0.64 10.20 -4.88
C MET A 50 -0.35 11.53 -4.19
N VAL A 51 0.93 11.89 -4.01
CA VAL A 51 1.32 13.17 -3.40
C VAL A 51 0.82 14.37 -4.21
N LYS A 52 0.83 14.28 -5.54
CA LYS A 52 0.29 15.32 -6.43
C LYS A 52 -1.23 15.54 -6.24
N LYS A 53 -1.92 14.59 -5.62
CA LYS A 53 -3.36 14.63 -5.30
C LYS A 53 -3.63 14.93 -3.83
N ASN A 54 -2.68 15.53 -3.11
CA ASN A 54 -2.75 15.85 -1.67
C ASN A 54 -2.87 14.61 -0.75
N VAL A 55 -2.37 13.45 -1.18
CA VAL A 55 -2.32 12.24 -0.36
C VAL A 55 -0.90 11.97 0.11
N LEU A 56 -0.65 12.14 1.40
CA LEU A 56 0.65 11.85 2.01
C LEU A 56 0.70 10.40 2.52
N VAL A 57 1.30 9.52 1.74
CA VAL A 57 1.53 8.12 2.13
C VAL A 57 2.73 8.03 3.07
N ARG A 58 2.52 7.51 4.28
CA ARG A 58 3.58 7.34 5.30
C ARG A 58 4.27 5.97 5.27
N LYS A 59 3.61 4.97 4.67
CA LYS A 59 4.10 3.58 4.57
C LYS A 59 3.72 3.03 3.19
N LEU A 60 4.69 2.52 2.42
CA LEU A 60 4.43 2.01 1.06
C LEU A 60 3.40 0.87 1.04
N ALA A 61 3.46 -0.04 2.01
CA ALA A 61 2.50 -1.15 2.12
C ALA A 61 1.03 -0.69 2.26
N SER A 62 0.79 0.53 2.78
CA SER A 62 -0.57 1.07 2.90
C SER A 62 -1.21 1.36 1.53
N VAL A 63 -0.43 1.56 0.48
CA VAL A 63 -0.94 1.76 -0.89
C VAL A 63 -1.60 0.50 -1.42
N GLU A 64 -0.97 -0.65 -1.20
CA GLU A 64 -1.54 -1.96 -1.55
C GLU A 64 -2.82 -2.21 -0.77
N THR A 65 -2.80 -2.00 0.55
CA THR A 65 -3.99 -2.17 1.41
C THR A 65 -5.13 -1.23 0.99
N LEU A 66 -4.82 0.02 0.64
CA LEU A 66 -5.81 0.99 0.16
C LEU A 66 -6.42 0.54 -1.18
N GLY A 67 -5.63 -0.03 -2.08
CA GLY A 67 -6.12 -0.58 -3.35
C GLY A 67 -7.07 -1.77 -3.17
N ALA A 68 -6.92 -2.52 -2.08
CA ALA A 68 -7.78 -3.65 -1.71
C ALA A 68 -8.96 -3.25 -0.81
N ALA A 69 -9.08 -1.99 -0.40
CA ALA A 69 -10.11 -1.55 0.52
C ALA A 69 -11.50 -1.60 -0.15
N SER A 70 -12.44 -2.29 0.49
CA SER A 70 -13.84 -2.38 0.06
C SER A 70 -14.80 -1.45 0.81
N VAL A 71 -14.38 -0.96 1.97
CA VAL A 71 -15.17 -0.07 2.83
C VAL A 71 -14.31 1.12 3.27
N ILE A 72 -14.87 2.32 3.16
CA ILE A 72 -14.25 3.56 3.63
C ILE A 72 -15.06 4.09 4.81
N CYS A 73 -14.50 3.96 6.02
CA CYS A 73 -15.03 4.62 7.19
C CYS A 73 -14.50 6.06 7.21
N THR A 74 -15.35 7.02 6.84
CA THR A 74 -15.04 8.45 6.91
C THR A 74 -15.64 9.06 8.17
N ASP A 75 -14.92 9.99 8.78
CA ASP A 75 -15.51 10.86 9.79
C ASP A 75 -16.42 11.92 9.12
N LYS A 76 -17.34 12.51 9.89
CA LYS A 76 -18.26 13.53 9.38
C LYS A 76 -17.65 14.93 9.48
N THR A 77 -17.33 15.36 10.69
CA THR A 77 -16.95 16.76 10.96
C THR A 77 -15.51 17.00 10.55
N GLY A 78 -15.27 17.96 9.66
CA GLY A 78 -13.92 18.28 9.18
C GLY A 78 -13.38 17.32 8.11
N THR A 79 -14.13 16.27 7.74
CA THR A 79 -13.84 15.41 6.59
C THR A 79 -14.92 15.52 5.52
N LEU A 80 -16.16 15.10 5.82
CA LEU A 80 -17.30 15.28 4.90
C LEU A 80 -17.85 16.71 4.93
N THR A 81 -17.82 17.35 6.10
CA THR A 81 -18.19 18.76 6.26
C THR A 81 -16.93 19.61 6.38
N GLY A 82 -17.01 20.88 5.96
CA GLY A 82 -15.90 21.83 6.10
C GLY A 82 -15.56 22.22 7.53
N GLY A 83 -16.17 21.58 8.55
CA GLY A 83 -15.97 21.91 9.97
C GLY A 83 -16.48 23.30 10.37
N LYS A 84 -17.21 24.00 9.47
CA LYS A 84 -17.78 25.32 9.69
C LYS A 84 -19.28 25.18 9.88
N MET A 85 -19.79 25.62 11.03
CA MET A 85 -21.22 25.66 11.32
C MET A 85 -21.76 27.06 11.03
N THR A 86 -22.91 27.11 10.38
CA THR A 86 -23.61 28.36 10.08
C THR A 86 -25.07 28.17 10.45
N ALA A 87 -25.67 29.19 11.07
CA ALA A 87 -27.12 29.20 11.27
C ALA A 87 -27.80 29.29 9.90
N VAL A 88 -28.71 28.37 9.62
CA VAL A 88 -29.48 28.33 8.37
C VAL A 88 -30.93 28.76 8.56
N LYS A 89 -31.44 28.66 9.79
CA LYS A 89 -32.83 28.90 10.10
C LYS A 89 -33.01 29.29 11.57
N LEU A 90 -33.75 30.36 11.82
CA LEU A 90 -34.25 30.71 13.15
C LEU A 90 -35.78 30.68 13.14
N TRP A 91 -36.36 30.24 14.25
CA TRP A 91 -37.79 30.30 14.50
C TRP A 91 -38.06 31.31 15.60
N ASP A 92 -38.97 32.24 15.35
CA ASP A 92 -39.42 33.23 16.33
C ASP A 92 -40.64 32.72 17.14
N ASP A 93 -41.04 33.47 18.17
CA ASP A 93 -42.19 33.17 19.03
C ASP A 93 -43.53 33.15 18.28
N PHE A 94 -43.60 33.79 17.11
CA PHE A 94 -44.77 33.85 16.25
C PHE A 94 -44.78 32.74 15.17
N ARG A 95 -43.87 31.75 15.27
CA ARG A 95 -43.67 30.67 14.29
C ARG A 95 -43.27 31.13 12.89
N ASN A 96 -42.78 32.36 12.74
CA ASN A 96 -42.12 32.73 11.50
C ASN A 96 -40.74 32.10 11.47
N SER A 97 -40.33 31.71 10.27
CA SER A 97 -39.00 31.18 10.06
C SER A 97 -38.18 32.15 9.22
N HIS A 98 -37.04 32.56 9.76
CA HIS A 98 -36.05 33.36 9.06
C HIS A 98 -34.96 32.44 8.54
N ASP A 99 -34.87 32.31 7.22
CA ASP A 99 -33.79 31.58 6.57
C ASP A 99 -32.57 32.50 6.45
N PHE A 100 -31.40 31.95 6.73
CA PHE A 100 -30.13 32.67 6.68
C PHE A 100 -29.28 32.09 5.54
N ASP A 101 -29.00 32.92 4.55
CA ASP A 101 -28.04 32.60 3.49
C ASP A 101 -26.65 32.70 4.11
N GLY A 102 -26.06 31.55 4.43
CA GLY A 102 -24.80 31.46 5.16
C GLY A 102 -23.73 32.40 4.60
N PHE A 103 -23.16 33.22 5.50
CA PHE A 103 -22.32 34.43 5.29
C PHE A 103 -23.02 35.80 5.41
N GLY A 104 -24.13 35.91 6.15
CA GLY A 104 -24.63 37.20 6.63
C GLY A 104 -23.86 37.69 7.86
N ALA A 105 -23.04 38.73 7.71
CA ALA A 105 -22.66 39.58 8.83
C ALA A 105 -23.95 40.13 9.44
N VAL A 106 -24.13 39.95 10.75
CA VAL A 106 -25.10 40.72 11.52
C VAL A 106 -24.64 42.18 11.41
N GLN A 107 -25.35 43.00 10.64
CA GLN A 107 -25.24 44.47 10.73
C GLN A 107 -25.86 44.94 12.04
#